data_AF-E1YMT4-F1
#
_entry.id   AF-E1YMT4-F1
#
_cell.length_a   1.000
_cell.length_b   1.000
_cell.length_c   1.000
_cell.angle_alpha   90.00
_cell.angle_beta   90.00
_cell.angle_gamma   90.00
#
_symmetry.space_group_name_H-M   'P 1'
#
loop_
_entity.id
_entity.type
_entity.pdbx_description
1 polymer ?
#
loop_
_entity_poly.entity_id
_entity_poly.type
_entity_poly.pdbx_seq_one_letter_code
_entity_poly.pdbx_strand_id
1 'polypeptide(L)'
;MATFALRFSDDLKEKAQLFSKRIGLSLNAVIIVALDEYLRVRTGKKSGSLIDSVAAEKSNVLDSANTNDLAQADVLVSRNAPCSCGSGKKYKKCCGSYQITKSLPGSPLFGRSGGTTCC
;
A
#
# COMPACT_ATOMS: atom_id res chain seq x y z
N MET A 1 -16.68 -6.03 22.13
CA MET A 1 -17.29 -5.93 20.78
C MET A 1 -18.61 -5.19 20.93
N ALA A 2 -18.79 -4.07 20.22
CA ALA A 2 -20.06 -3.37 20.20
C ALA A 2 -20.91 -3.93 19.04
N THR A 3 -22.14 -4.33 19.32
CA THR A 3 -23.10 -4.77 18.31
C THR A 3 -24.03 -3.61 18.00
N PHE A 4 -24.13 -3.24 16.72
CA PHE A 4 -25.00 -2.15 16.27
C PHE A 4 -25.95 -2.67 15.19
N ALA A 5 -27.24 -2.35 15.35
CA ALA A 5 -28.30 -2.77 14.43
C ALA A 5 -28.69 -1.61 13.53
N LEU A 6 -28.38 -1.73 12.24
CA LEU A 6 -28.79 -0.78 11.21
C LEU A 6 -30.08 -1.27 10.54
N ARG A 7 -31.07 -0.39 10.42
CA ARG A 7 -32.25 -0.62 9.60
C ARG A 7 -32.17 0.21 8.33
N PHE A 8 -32.38 -0.46 7.20
CA PHE A 8 -32.37 0.13 5.88
C PHE A 8 -33.74 -0.10 5.23
N SER A 9 -34.11 0.76 4.28
CA SER A 9 -35.19 0.47 3.35
C SER A 9 -34.83 -0.73 2.46
N ASP A 10 -35.84 -1.51 2.06
CA ASP A 10 -35.65 -2.75 1.29
C ASP A 10 -34.90 -2.51 -0.03
N ASP A 11 -35.21 -1.42 -0.74
CA ASP A 11 -34.51 -1.03 -1.98
C ASP A 11 -33.02 -0.82 -1.78
N LEU A 12 -32.64 -0.17 -0.67
CA LEU A 12 -31.24 0.13 -0.36
C LEU A 12 -30.50 -1.15 0.04
N LYS A 13 -31.18 -2.02 0.80
CA LYS A 13 -30.64 -3.31 1.22
C LYS A 13 -30.36 -4.21 0.01
N GLU A 14 -31.27 -4.27 -0.94
CA GLU A 14 -31.08 -5.08 -2.16
C GLU A 14 -29.88 -4.59 -2.97
N LYS A 15 -29.79 -3.28 -3.23
CA LYS A 15 -28.64 -2.68 -3.94
C LYS A 15 -27.32 -2.97 -3.24
N ALA A 16 -27.28 -2.80 -1.92
CA ALA A 16 -26.08 -3.07 -1.13
C ALA A 16 -25.70 -4.57 -1.16
N GLN A 17 -26.68 -5.47 -1.11
CA GLN A 17 -26.44 -6.91 -1.23
C GLN A 17 -25.92 -7.32 -2.61
N LEU A 18 -26.47 -6.76 -3.69
CA LEU A 18 -25.99 -7.00 -5.05
C LEU A 18 -24.54 -6.50 -5.22
N PHE A 19 -24.23 -5.32 -4.69
CA PHE A 19 -22.88 -4.77 -4.68
C PHE A 19 -21.91 -5.65 -3.88
N SER A 20 -22.32 -6.09 -2.70
CA SER A 20 -21.57 -7.01 -1.85
C SER A 20 -21.24 -8.32 -2.57
N LYS A 21 -22.23 -8.92 -3.25
CA LYS A 21 -22.06 -10.15 -4.04
C LYS A 21 -21.10 -9.95 -5.22
N ARG A 22 -21.17 -8.81 -5.90
CA ARG A 22 -20.27 -8.49 -7.03
C ARG A 22 -18.82 -8.42 -6.59
N ILE A 23 -18.55 -7.90 -5.40
CA ILE A 23 -17.18 -7.72 -4.87
C ILE A 23 -16.71 -8.97 -4.12
N GLY A 24 -17.62 -9.90 -3.80
CA GLY A 24 -17.29 -11.12 -3.05
C GLY A 24 -17.04 -10.87 -1.56
N LEU A 25 -17.60 -9.79 -1.00
CA LEU A 25 -17.49 -9.45 0.42
C LEU A 25 -18.81 -9.66 1.15
N SER A 26 -18.76 -9.72 2.48
CA SER A 26 -19.96 -9.68 3.32
C SER A 26 -20.51 -8.26 3.41
N LEU A 27 -21.82 -8.13 3.59
CA LEU A 27 -22.47 -6.81 3.69
C LEU A 27 -21.87 -5.97 4.84
N ASN A 28 -21.54 -6.61 5.96
CA ASN A 28 -20.90 -5.95 7.10
C ASN A 28 -19.53 -5.38 6.75
N ALA A 29 -18.70 -6.13 6.00
CA ALA A 29 -17.40 -5.65 5.55
C ALA A 29 -17.54 -4.43 4.64
N VAL A 30 -18.51 -4.46 3.71
CA VAL A 30 -18.81 -3.32 2.83
C VAL A 30 -19.22 -2.09 3.64
N ILE A 31 -20.09 -2.26 4.64
CA ILE A 31 -20.55 -1.15 5.51
C ILE A 31 -19.37 -0.54 6.27
N ILE A 32 -18.48 -1.38 6.83
CA ILE A 32 -17.30 -0.90 7.56
C ILE A 32 -16.38 -0.09 6.65
N VAL A 33 -16.07 -0.60 5.46
CA VAL A 33 -15.21 0.10 4.48
C VAL A 33 -15.85 1.42 4.04
N ALA A 34 -17.16 1.42 3.78
CA ALA A 34 -17.89 2.62 3.39
C ALA A 34 -17.89 3.69 4.50
N LEU A 35 -18.08 3.28 5.76
CA LEU A 35 -18.04 4.17 6.92
C LEU A 35 -16.64 4.77 7.10
N ASP A 36 -15.61 3.94 7.03
CA ASP A 36 -14.22 4.34 7.17
C ASP A 36 -13.81 5.32 6.07
N GLU A 37 -14.17 5.06 4.81
CA GLU A 37 -13.94 5.99 3.70
C GLU A 37 -14.72 7.30 3.87
N TYR A 38 -16.00 7.22 4.26
CA TYR A 38 -16.81 8.41 4.54
C TYR A 38 -16.19 9.27 5.64
N LEU A 39 -15.71 8.64 6.71
CA LEU A 39 -15.06 9.33 7.81
C LEU A 39 -13.71 9.91 7.40
N ARG A 40 -12.92 9.22 6.58
CA ARG A 40 -11.65 9.76 6.04
C ARG A 40 -11.88 11.02 5.23
N VAL A 41 -12.83 10.98 4.30
CA VAL A 41 -13.18 12.14 3.46
C VAL A 41 -13.69 13.29 4.33
N ARG A 42 -14.54 12.99 5.32
CA ARG A 42 -15.15 14.01 6.16
C ARG A 42 -14.22 14.63 7.19
N THR A 43 -13.31 13.86 7.77
CA THR A 43 -12.41 14.33 8.84
C THR A 43 -11.09 14.86 8.32
N GLY A 44 -10.80 14.73 7.02
CA GLY A 44 -9.52 15.14 6.42
C GLY A 44 -8.30 14.39 6.98
N LYS A 45 -8.53 13.36 7.79
CA LYS A 45 -7.49 12.62 8.48
C LYS A 45 -6.98 11.55 7.50
N LYS A 46 -5.77 11.75 6.97
CA LYS A 46 -5.05 10.71 6.21
C LYS A 46 -5.02 9.45 7.07
N SER A 47 -5.29 8.30 6.46
CA SER A 47 -5.18 6.97 7.07
C SER A 47 -3.73 6.62 7.42
N GLY A 48 -3.19 7.31 8.41
CA GLY A 48 -2.00 6.96 9.15
C GLY A 48 -2.34 7.18 10.61
N SER A 49 -2.82 6.13 11.28
CA SER A 49 -2.76 6.01 12.75
C SER A 49 -3.20 4.65 13.29
N LEU A 50 -3.73 3.70 12.48
CA LEU A 50 -3.94 2.33 12.99
C LEU A 50 -2.63 1.52 13.14
N ILE A 51 -1.50 2.06 12.69
CA ILE A 51 -0.15 1.62 13.09
C ILE A 51 0.46 2.49 14.19
N ASP A 52 -0.07 3.70 14.44
CA ASP A 52 0.41 4.57 15.51
C ASP A 52 -0.22 4.25 16.88
N SER A 53 -1.35 3.54 16.91
CA SER A 53 -1.97 3.07 18.16
C SER A 53 -1.51 1.67 18.61
N VAL A 54 -0.87 0.89 17.75
CA VAL A 54 -0.28 -0.43 18.12
C VAL A 54 1.14 -0.28 18.67
N ALA A 55 1.72 0.93 18.59
CA ALA A 55 3.02 1.24 19.18
C ALA A 55 2.94 1.61 20.68
N ALA A 56 1.74 1.81 21.24
CA ALA A 56 1.56 2.35 22.59
C ALA A 56 1.23 1.32 23.69
N GLU A 57 0.94 0.05 23.38
CA GLU A 57 0.84 -1.01 24.39
C GLU A 57 1.67 -2.24 24.00
N LYS A 58 2.89 -2.31 24.54
CA LYS A 58 3.73 -3.51 24.56
C LYS A 58 3.40 -4.38 25.76
N SER A 59 2.99 -5.63 25.55
CA SER A 59 3.43 -6.85 26.27
C SER A 59 2.66 -8.06 25.70
N ASN A 60 3.14 -9.30 25.61
CA ASN A 60 4.42 -9.97 25.74
C ASN A 60 4.09 -11.46 25.49
N VAL A 61 4.39 -12.01 24.30
CA VAL A 61 4.58 -13.46 24.14
C VAL A 61 5.76 -13.66 23.21
N LEU A 62 6.94 -13.72 23.83
CA LEU A 62 8.07 -14.46 23.30
C LEU A 62 7.85 -15.93 23.70
N ASP A 63 7.65 -16.82 22.73
CA ASP A 63 8.17 -18.17 22.85
C ASP A 63 8.73 -18.65 21.51
N SER A 64 10.05 -18.52 21.43
CA SER A 64 11.03 -19.41 20.82
C SER A 64 10.66 -20.20 19.55
N ALA A 65 11.13 -19.67 18.42
CA ALA A 65 11.91 -20.50 17.48
C ALA A 65 13.10 -19.67 16.99
N ASN A 66 14.24 -19.86 17.66
CA ASN A 66 15.53 -19.46 17.16
C ASN A 66 15.84 -20.28 15.90
N THR A 67 15.73 -19.62 14.74
CA THR A 67 16.48 -20.00 13.54
C THR A 67 17.16 -18.73 13.03
N ASN A 68 18.36 -18.48 13.55
CA ASN A 68 19.37 -17.78 12.78
C ASN A 68 19.69 -18.65 11.57
N ASP A 69 19.26 -18.22 10.38
CA ASP A 69 19.55 -18.66 8.99
C ASP A 69 18.23 -18.62 8.20
N LEU A 70 17.93 -17.68 7.31
CA LEU A 70 18.66 -17.40 6.07
C LEU A 70 18.33 -15.99 5.54
N ALA A 71 19.37 -15.17 5.45
CA ALA A 71 19.69 -14.35 4.30
C ALA A 71 18.61 -13.41 3.73
N GLN A 72 18.26 -12.37 4.48
CA GLN A 72 17.92 -11.08 3.85
C GLN A 72 19.23 -10.40 3.42
N ALA A 73 19.84 -10.92 2.35
CA ALA A 73 20.81 -10.17 1.58
C ALA A 73 20.03 -9.11 0.78
N ASP A 74 19.57 -8.08 1.48
CA ASP A 74 19.32 -6.79 0.84
C ASP A 74 20.68 -6.35 0.33
N VAL A 75 20.97 -6.70 -0.93
CA VAL A 75 22.19 -6.28 -1.60
C VAL A 75 22.08 -4.77 -1.68
N LEU A 76 22.66 -4.10 -0.70
CA LEU A 76 22.93 -2.67 -0.72
C LEU A 76 23.90 -2.45 -1.90
N VAL A 77 23.38 -2.40 -3.12
CA VAL A 77 24.16 -2.19 -4.33
C VAL A 77 24.88 -0.87 -4.13
N SER A 78 26.19 -0.96 -3.94
CA SER A 78 27.02 0.21 -3.75
C SER A 78 26.81 1.15 -4.93
N ARG A 79 26.64 2.45 -4.65
CA ARG A 79 26.37 3.48 -5.67
C ARG A 79 27.40 3.48 -6.82
N ASN A 80 28.62 3.00 -6.59
CA ASN A 80 29.67 2.92 -7.60
C ASN A 80 29.80 1.55 -8.29
N ALA A 81 29.06 0.53 -7.84
CA ALA A 81 29.06 -0.80 -8.46
C ALA A 81 28.48 -0.76 -9.88
N PRO A 82 28.86 -1.70 -10.77
CA PRO A 82 28.19 -1.85 -12.06
C PRO A 82 26.68 -2.07 -11.86
N CYS A 83 25.87 -1.46 -12.73
CA CYS A 83 24.42 -1.60 -12.67
C CYS A 83 24.02 -3.04 -12.96
N SER A 84 23.18 -3.61 -12.09
CA SER A 84 22.55 -4.93 -12.27
C SER A 84 21.66 -5.03 -13.50
N CYS A 85 21.32 -3.89 -14.10
CA CYS A 85 20.55 -3.79 -15.33
C CYS A 85 21.35 -4.15 -16.61
N GLY A 86 22.64 -4.47 -16.49
CA GLY A 86 23.45 -4.93 -17.63
C GLY A 86 23.99 -3.81 -18.54
N SER A 87 23.75 -2.54 -18.20
CA SER A 87 24.17 -1.39 -19.02
C SER A 87 25.68 -1.09 -19.01
N GLY A 88 26.46 -1.78 -18.17
CA GLY A 88 27.90 -1.53 -17.98
C GLY A 88 28.24 -0.21 -17.24
N LYS A 89 27.23 0.59 -16.85
CA LYS A 89 27.42 1.88 -16.17
C LYS A 89 27.36 1.73 -14.64
N LYS A 90 27.97 2.66 -13.88
CA LYS A 90 27.88 2.70 -12.41
C LYS A 90 26.43 2.91 -11.96
N TYR A 91 25.98 2.19 -10.92
CA TYR A 91 24.59 2.19 -10.43
C TYR A 91 24.03 3.59 -10.21
N LYS A 92 24.77 4.49 -9.56
CA LYS A 92 24.35 5.89 -9.30
C LYS A 92 24.11 6.73 -10.54
N LYS A 93 24.69 6.35 -11.69
CA LYS A 93 24.55 7.04 -12.98
C LYS A 93 23.57 6.32 -13.93
N CYS A 94 22.91 5.27 -13.45
CA CYS A 94 21.96 4.47 -14.21
C CYS A 94 20.65 4.38 -13.44
N CYS A 95 20.26 3.20 -12.93
CA CYS A 95 19.00 3.07 -12.19
C CYS A 95 18.97 3.85 -10.86
N GLY A 96 20.12 4.16 -10.25
CA GLY A 96 20.17 5.02 -9.06
C GLY A 96 19.86 6.50 -9.30
N SER A 97 19.96 7.00 -10.55
CA SER A 97 19.62 8.39 -10.90
C SER A 97 18.12 8.59 -11.09
N TYR A 98 17.41 7.53 -11.45
CA TYR A 98 16.01 7.58 -11.86
C TYR A 98 15.02 7.51 -10.69
N GLN A 99 15.50 7.29 -9.46
CA GLN A 99 14.64 7.14 -8.27
C GLN A 99 14.29 8.48 -7.58
N ILE A 100 14.86 9.62 -8.03
CA ILE A 100 14.69 10.93 -7.37
C ILE A 100 13.45 11.69 -7.87
N THR A 101 12.91 11.36 -9.04
CA THR A 101 11.79 12.13 -9.66
C THR A 101 10.41 11.51 -9.45
N LYS A 102 10.26 10.50 -8.58
CA LYS A 102 9.00 9.76 -8.42
C LYS A 102 7.93 10.45 -7.57
N SER A 103 8.12 11.70 -7.18
CA SER A 103 7.13 12.45 -6.39
C SER A 103 6.83 13.81 -7.04
N LEU A 104 6.10 13.81 -8.16
CA LEU A 104 5.18 14.93 -8.49
C LEU A 104 4.15 14.49 -9.55
N PRO A 105 2.82 14.63 -9.30
CA PRO A 105 1.78 14.37 -10.29
C PRO A 105 1.51 15.65 -11.10
N GLY A 106 1.73 15.64 -12.43
CA GLY A 106 1.47 16.85 -13.23
C GLY A 106 1.89 16.91 -14.71
N SER A 107 1.84 15.79 -15.45
CA SER A 107 1.71 15.68 -16.94
C SER A 107 2.78 16.37 -17.84
N PRO A 108 2.75 16.23 -19.18
CA PRO A 108 2.14 15.22 -20.06
C PRO A 108 3.21 14.51 -20.92
N LEU A 109 3.02 13.26 -21.36
CA LEU A 109 3.77 12.78 -22.54
C LEU A 109 2.87 11.91 -23.43
N PHE A 110 2.15 12.61 -24.31
CA PHE A 110 1.85 12.09 -25.63
C PHE A 110 3.19 11.72 -26.28
N GLY A 111 3.28 10.49 -26.77
CA GLY A 111 4.53 9.84 -27.13
C GLY A 111 5.32 10.55 -28.23
N ARG A 112 6.64 10.34 -28.18
CA ARG A 112 7.40 9.74 -29.28
C ARG A 112 8.81 9.38 -28.78
N SER A 113 9.04 8.06 -28.79
CA SER A 113 10.30 7.39 -29.08
C SER A 113 11.55 7.78 -28.27
N GLY A 114 11.84 6.97 -27.24
CA GLY A 114 13.20 6.48 -26.97
C GLY A 114 13.82 6.78 -25.61
N GLY A 115 13.11 7.44 -24.70
CA GLY A 115 13.64 7.83 -23.39
C GLY A 115 13.06 7.02 -22.23
N THR A 116 13.95 6.31 -21.53
CA THR A 116 13.86 6.00 -20.09
C THR A 116 12.84 4.94 -19.63
N THR A 117 12.93 3.75 -20.20
CA THR A 117 12.88 2.53 -19.39
C THR A 117 14.23 2.38 -18.68
N CYS A 118 14.27 1.82 -17.46
CA CYS A 118 15.56 1.40 -16.89
C CYS A 118 16.06 0.27 -17.79
N CYS A 119 17.01 0.61 -18.66
CA CYS A 119 17.40 -0.09 -19.89
C CYS A 119 16.38 0.01 -21.03
#